data_AF-A0A830GE38-F1
#
_entry.id   AF-A0A830GE38-F1
#
_cell.length_a   1.000
_cell.length_b   1.000
_cell.length_c   1.000
_cell.angle_alpha   90.00
_cell.angle_beta   90.00
_cell.angle_gamma   90.00
#
_symmetry.space_group_name_H-M   'P 1'
#
loop_
_entity.id
_entity.type
_entity.pdbx_description
1 polymer ?
#
loop_
_entity_poly.entity_id
_entity_poly.type
_entity_poly.pdbx_seq_one_letter_code
_entity_poly.pdbx_strand_id
1 'polypeptide(L)'
;MIGDDEPADVLERLDLTEYEATALAELLALGRTTAPDLSEATGIPKARIYGVLDGLADRGYVKVIPGRPKHYQPKPPERILERAVENERQAFERYRQDVEAMREEFLDTFEPMYEGASEGVTPTEELFWVVDVGDPSEQETRSLYREAEESVSVITKSFEYFERVEEAFADALSRGVDVDVLFLHPSHLTETNREIQHEIVAYLRETYPSVDVRFSREQLPWRGTFVDPSMDYETGRAILLVEERDVPLSMRQAAVTENGSFVAGLERFFDLVWEYEAASADSINE
;
A
#
# COMPACT_ATOMS: atom_id res chain seq x y z
N MET A 1 -11.27 6.34 -17.47
CA MET A 1 -10.97 6.40 -18.91
C MET A 1 -10.01 5.26 -19.21
N ILE A 2 -10.40 4.29 -20.04
CA ILE A 2 -9.50 3.21 -20.46
C ILE A 2 -8.71 3.80 -21.63
N GLY A 3 -7.43 4.11 -21.39
CA GLY A 3 -6.53 4.69 -22.38
C GLY A 3 -6.27 3.72 -23.53
N ASP A 4 -5.82 4.25 -24.66
CA ASP A 4 -5.26 3.49 -25.79
C ASP A 4 -3.98 2.76 -25.35
N ASP A 5 -4.09 1.77 -24.46
CA ASP A 5 -2.97 0.90 -24.10
C ASP A 5 -2.61 0.10 -25.36
N GLU A 6 -1.39 0.24 -25.85
CA GLU A 6 -0.91 -0.57 -26.97
C GLU A 6 -0.97 -2.05 -26.54
N PRO A 7 -1.20 -3.01 -27.46
CA PRO A 7 -1.23 -4.43 -27.12
C PRO A 7 0.02 -4.92 -26.35
N ALA A 8 1.13 -4.19 -26.47
CA ALA A 8 2.35 -4.40 -25.69
C ALA A 8 2.18 -4.06 -24.20
N ASP A 9 1.55 -2.93 -23.86
CA ASP A 9 1.37 -2.44 -22.49
C ASP A 9 0.55 -3.42 -21.63
N VAL A 10 -0.40 -4.12 -22.25
CA VAL A 10 -1.25 -5.12 -21.57
C VAL A 10 -0.45 -6.39 -21.23
N LEU A 11 0.56 -6.74 -22.04
CA LEU A 11 1.42 -7.91 -21.80
C LEU A 11 2.53 -7.64 -20.79
N GLU A 12 2.98 -6.39 -20.66
CA GLU A 12 3.98 -6.00 -19.64
C GLU A 12 3.51 -6.33 -18.21
N ARG A 13 2.20 -6.32 -17.96
CA ARG A 13 1.62 -6.66 -16.65
C ARG A 13 1.66 -8.16 -16.30
N LEU A 14 2.13 -9.03 -17.19
CA LEU A 14 2.17 -10.49 -16.99
C LEU A 14 3.55 -11.03 -16.56
N ASP A 15 4.47 -10.13 -16.16
CA ASP A 15 5.85 -10.44 -15.74
C ASP A 15 6.59 -11.36 -16.73
N LEU A 16 6.41 -11.06 -18.02
CA LEU A 16 7.06 -11.78 -19.12
C LEU A 16 8.37 -11.09 -19.48
N THR A 17 9.38 -11.88 -19.86
CA THR A 17 10.56 -11.31 -20.53
C THR A 17 10.15 -10.71 -21.88
N GLU A 18 10.92 -9.76 -22.40
CA GLU A 18 10.63 -9.12 -23.71
C GLU A 18 10.39 -10.15 -24.83
N TYR A 19 11.18 -11.23 -24.86
CA TYR A 19 11.02 -12.29 -25.86
C TYR A 19 9.76 -13.13 -25.63
N GLU A 20 9.38 -13.40 -24.39
CA GLU A 20 8.13 -14.11 -24.08
C GLU A 20 6.91 -13.26 -24.43
N ALA A 21 6.92 -11.96 -24.09
CA ALA A 21 5.86 -11.04 -24.46
C ALA A 21 5.69 -10.95 -25.99
N THR A 22 6.80 -10.73 -26.70
CA THR A 22 6.83 -10.68 -28.18
C THR A 22 6.31 -11.99 -28.80
N ALA A 23 6.81 -13.13 -28.33
CA ALA A 23 6.38 -14.44 -28.85
C ALA A 23 4.92 -14.74 -28.56
N LEU A 24 4.41 -14.37 -27.38
CA LEU A 24 3.01 -14.58 -27.00
C LEU A 24 2.07 -13.69 -27.81
N ALA A 25 2.42 -12.42 -28.01
CA ALA A 25 1.67 -11.48 -28.85
C ALA A 25 1.52 -12.02 -30.27
N GLU A 26 2.65 -12.43 -30.88
CA GLU A 26 2.65 -12.95 -32.25
C GLU A 26 1.89 -14.29 -32.34
N LEU A 27 1.99 -15.14 -31.34
CA LEU A 27 1.18 -16.37 -31.26
C LEU A 27 -0.31 -16.08 -31.19
N LEU A 28 -0.74 -15.08 -30.43
CA LEU A 28 -2.14 -14.66 -30.34
C LEU A 28 -2.66 -14.13 -31.69
N ALA A 29 -1.81 -13.48 -32.48
CA ALA A 29 -2.15 -12.98 -33.81
C ALA A 29 -2.19 -14.09 -34.87
N LEU A 30 -1.16 -14.94 -34.94
CA LEU A 30 -1.02 -16.00 -35.96
C LEU A 30 -1.81 -17.27 -35.63
N GLY A 31 -2.08 -17.52 -34.34
CA GLY A 31 -2.65 -18.76 -33.84
C GLY A 31 -1.65 -19.90 -33.80
N ARG A 32 -2.03 -21.08 -34.32
CA ARG A 32 -1.20 -22.28 -34.26
C ARG A 32 -0.06 -22.20 -35.28
N THR A 33 1.17 -22.28 -34.83
CA THR A 33 2.37 -22.22 -35.70
C THR A 33 3.49 -23.13 -35.19
N THR A 34 4.64 -23.14 -35.87
CA THR A 34 5.86 -23.87 -35.46
C THR A 34 6.91 -22.90 -34.91
N ALA A 35 7.86 -23.41 -34.12
CA ALA A 35 8.93 -22.58 -33.56
C ALA A 35 9.81 -21.89 -34.63
N PRO A 36 10.20 -22.56 -35.74
CA PRO A 36 10.90 -21.90 -36.84
C PRO A 36 10.11 -20.75 -37.48
N ASP A 37 8.81 -20.96 -37.74
CA ASP A 37 7.96 -19.95 -38.38
C ASP A 37 7.75 -18.74 -37.44
N LEU A 38 7.55 -19.00 -36.15
CA LEU A 38 7.43 -17.95 -35.14
C LEU A 38 8.74 -17.16 -34.98
N SER A 39 9.89 -17.83 -35.04
CA SER A 39 11.20 -17.18 -35.02
C SER A 39 11.40 -16.24 -36.21
N GLU A 40 10.89 -16.61 -37.39
CA GLU A 40 10.93 -15.77 -38.59
C GLU A 40 9.98 -14.57 -38.48
N ALA A 41 8.78 -14.76 -37.90
CA ALA A 41 7.81 -13.68 -37.69
C ALA A 41 8.26 -12.65 -36.63
N THR A 42 8.83 -13.12 -35.52
CA THR A 42 9.21 -12.27 -34.37
C THR A 42 10.62 -11.72 -34.44
N GLY A 43 11.50 -12.28 -35.28
CA GLY A 43 12.93 -11.98 -35.30
C GLY A 43 13.71 -12.57 -34.10
N ILE A 44 13.05 -13.28 -33.18
CA ILE A 44 13.72 -13.95 -32.06
C ILE A 44 14.61 -15.07 -32.61
N PRO A 45 15.90 -15.15 -32.26
CA PRO A 45 16.80 -16.17 -32.79
C PRO A 45 16.31 -17.61 -32.55
N LYS A 46 16.49 -18.51 -33.52
CA LYS A 46 16.11 -19.93 -33.42
C LYS A 46 16.72 -20.65 -32.22
N ALA A 47 17.88 -20.20 -31.73
CA ALA A 47 18.52 -20.73 -30.53
C ALA A 47 17.78 -20.34 -29.22
N ARG A 48 16.97 -19.28 -29.24
CA ARG A 48 16.23 -18.76 -28.07
C ARG A 48 14.75 -19.12 -28.11
N ILE A 49 14.13 -19.19 -29.30
CA ILE A 49 12.67 -19.35 -29.44
C ILE A 49 12.12 -20.60 -28.74
N TYR A 50 12.88 -21.71 -28.72
CA TYR A 50 12.45 -22.93 -28.03
C TYR A 50 12.35 -22.72 -26.53
N GLY A 51 13.36 -22.11 -25.89
CA GLY A 51 13.31 -21.82 -24.45
C GLY A 51 12.21 -20.83 -24.09
N VAL A 52 11.96 -19.84 -24.95
CA VAL A 52 10.83 -18.90 -24.79
C VAL A 52 9.49 -19.64 -24.83
N LEU A 53 9.30 -20.52 -25.81
CA LEU A 53 8.08 -21.31 -25.95
C LEU A 53 7.90 -22.34 -24.83
N ASP A 54 8.99 -22.91 -24.32
CA ASP A 54 8.98 -23.81 -23.18
C ASP A 54 8.57 -23.02 -21.90
N GLY A 55 9.13 -21.83 -21.66
CA GLY A 55 8.72 -20.96 -20.54
C GLY A 55 7.24 -20.56 -20.62
N LEU A 56 6.76 -20.15 -21.79
CA LEU A 56 5.34 -19.86 -22.01
C LEU A 56 4.44 -21.09 -21.82
N ALA A 57 4.93 -22.29 -22.14
CA ALA A 57 4.21 -23.54 -21.94
C ALA A 57 4.17 -23.94 -20.45
N ASP A 58 5.28 -23.77 -19.73
CA ASP A 58 5.41 -24.06 -18.30
C ASP A 58 4.52 -23.15 -17.45
N ARG A 59 4.44 -21.86 -17.80
CA ARG A 59 3.46 -20.91 -17.22
C ARG A 59 2.02 -21.22 -17.65
N GLY A 60 1.84 -22.12 -18.62
CA GLY A 60 0.54 -22.55 -19.10
C GLY A 60 -0.15 -21.55 -20.02
N TYR A 61 0.58 -20.63 -20.67
CA TYR A 61 0.02 -19.66 -21.62
C TYR A 61 -0.12 -20.25 -23.04
N VAL A 62 0.74 -21.21 -23.36
CA VAL A 62 0.77 -21.88 -24.67
C VAL A 62 0.58 -23.38 -24.51
N LYS A 63 -0.11 -24.00 -25.46
CA LYS A 63 -0.21 -25.45 -25.59
C LYS A 63 0.80 -25.96 -26.62
N VAL A 64 1.65 -26.90 -26.22
CA VAL A 64 2.52 -27.64 -27.12
C VAL A 64 1.73 -28.81 -27.73
N ILE A 65 1.68 -28.86 -29.06
CA ILE A 65 1.03 -29.93 -29.82
C ILE A 65 2.12 -30.84 -30.39
N PRO A 66 2.19 -32.12 -29.96
CA PRO A 66 3.18 -33.07 -30.47
C PRO A 66 3.10 -33.23 -31.99
N GLY A 67 4.26 -33.34 -32.64
CA GLY A 67 4.35 -33.49 -34.09
C GLY A 67 5.80 -33.37 -34.59
N ARG A 68 6.01 -33.59 -35.89
CA ARG A 68 7.27 -33.32 -36.58
C ARG A 68 7.00 -32.40 -37.78
N PRO A 69 7.18 -31.07 -37.65
CA PRO A 69 7.65 -30.33 -36.46
C PRO A 69 6.59 -30.20 -35.34
N LYS A 70 7.04 -29.90 -34.11
CA LYS A 70 6.15 -29.52 -32.98
C LYS A 70 5.41 -28.23 -33.34
N HIS A 71 4.16 -28.12 -32.90
CA HIS A 71 3.38 -26.89 -33.05
C HIS A 71 3.08 -26.29 -31.69
N TYR A 72 2.90 -24.98 -31.66
CA TYR A 72 2.57 -24.20 -30.49
C TYR A 72 1.29 -23.43 -30.79
N GLN A 73 0.39 -23.38 -29.84
CA GLN A 73 -0.88 -22.68 -29.96
C GLN A 73 -1.14 -21.90 -28.68
N PRO A 74 -1.44 -20.59 -28.73
CA PRO A 74 -1.80 -19.85 -27.54
C PRO A 74 -3.09 -20.41 -26.95
N LYS A 75 -3.21 -20.35 -25.62
CA LYS A 75 -4.51 -20.54 -24.98
C LYS A 75 -5.39 -19.30 -25.20
N PRO A 76 -6.72 -19.40 -25.01
CA PRO A 76 -7.59 -18.24 -25.06
C PRO A 76 -7.12 -17.14 -24.08
N PRO A 77 -7.22 -15.84 -24.44
CA PRO A 77 -6.75 -14.74 -23.57
C PRO A 77 -7.27 -14.82 -22.14
N GLU A 78 -8.56 -15.10 -21.95
CA GLU A 78 -9.17 -15.29 -20.63
C GLU A 78 -8.46 -16.39 -19.81
N ARG A 79 -8.10 -17.52 -20.45
CA ARG A 79 -7.36 -18.61 -19.80
C ARG A 79 -5.91 -18.26 -19.49
N ILE A 80 -5.31 -17.36 -20.27
CA ILE A 80 -3.96 -16.84 -19.99
C ILE A 80 -4.02 -15.97 -18.74
N LEU A 81 -4.98 -15.04 -18.66
CA LEU A 81 -5.16 -14.16 -17.49
C LEU A 81 -5.47 -14.95 -16.21
N GLU A 82 -6.39 -15.92 -16.27
CA GLU A 82 -6.67 -16.84 -15.15
C GLU A 82 -5.40 -17.58 -14.69
N ARG A 83 -4.56 -18.00 -15.64
CA ARG A 83 -3.31 -18.70 -15.33
C ARG A 83 -2.26 -17.77 -14.73
N ALA A 84 -2.18 -16.53 -15.19
CA ALA A 84 -1.25 -15.54 -14.63
C ALA A 84 -1.55 -15.30 -13.14
N VAL A 85 -2.81 -15.04 -12.80
CA VAL A 85 -3.25 -14.86 -11.41
C VAL A 85 -2.96 -16.09 -10.56
N GLU A 86 -3.26 -17.28 -11.07
CA GLU A 86 -3.02 -18.53 -10.33
C GLU A 86 -1.52 -18.83 -10.15
N ASN A 87 -0.68 -18.51 -11.15
CA ASN A 87 0.77 -18.69 -11.05
C ASN A 87 1.36 -17.78 -9.96
N GLU A 88 0.95 -16.51 -9.93
CA GLU A 88 1.35 -15.56 -8.90
C GLU A 88 0.88 -15.98 -7.51
N ARG A 89 -0.39 -16.39 -7.37
CA ARG A 89 -0.91 -16.91 -6.10
C ARG A 89 -0.07 -18.07 -5.56
N GLN A 90 0.26 -19.04 -6.42
CA GLN A 90 1.09 -20.17 -6.03
C GLN A 90 2.54 -19.79 -5.73
N ALA A 91 3.09 -18.79 -6.43
CA ALA A 91 4.44 -18.28 -6.17
C ALA A 91 4.49 -17.59 -4.81
N PHE A 92 3.52 -16.73 -4.51
CA PHE A 92 3.38 -16.06 -3.23
C PHE A 92 3.18 -17.05 -2.08
N GLU A 93 2.32 -18.06 -2.24
CA GLU A 93 2.10 -19.09 -1.22
C GLU A 93 3.38 -19.88 -0.91
N ARG A 94 4.18 -20.22 -1.94
CA ARG A 94 5.48 -20.88 -1.78
C ARG A 94 6.47 -19.97 -1.06
N TYR A 95 6.62 -18.72 -1.49
CA TYR A 95 7.48 -17.75 -0.84
C TYR A 95 7.13 -17.58 0.64
N ARG A 96 5.84 -17.44 0.97
CA ARG A 96 5.37 -17.36 2.36
C ARG A 96 5.74 -18.59 3.17
N GLN A 97 5.58 -19.79 2.60
CA GLN A 97 5.96 -21.04 3.26
C GLN A 97 7.47 -21.12 3.49
N ASP A 98 8.28 -20.71 2.52
CA ASP A 98 9.75 -20.70 2.64
C ASP A 98 10.20 -19.72 3.74
N VAL A 99 9.62 -18.52 3.79
CA VAL A 99 9.88 -17.52 4.85
C VAL A 99 9.49 -18.04 6.23
N GLU A 100 8.32 -18.67 6.35
CA GLU A 100 7.86 -19.20 7.64
C GLU A 100 8.72 -20.41 8.07
N ALA A 101 9.14 -21.26 7.14
CA ALA A 101 10.00 -22.40 7.42
C ALA A 101 11.39 -22.00 7.94
N MET A 102 11.92 -20.84 7.52
CA MET A 102 13.21 -20.32 8.00
C MET A 102 13.11 -19.43 9.24
N ARG A 103 11.89 -19.11 9.73
CA ARG A 103 11.68 -18.17 10.83
C ARG A 103 12.49 -18.52 12.08
N GLU A 104 12.36 -19.75 12.56
CA GLU A 104 13.01 -20.21 13.79
C GLU A 104 14.54 -20.14 13.67
N GLU A 105 15.10 -20.70 12.60
CA GLU A 105 16.55 -20.65 12.33
C GLU A 105 17.07 -19.22 12.22
N PHE A 106 16.30 -18.33 11.56
CA PHE A 106 16.67 -16.93 11.40
C PHE A 106 16.70 -16.20 12.74
N LEU A 107 15.65 -16.33 13.55
CA LEU A 107 15.57 -15.70 14.87
C LEU A 107 16.66 -16.25 15.80
N ASP A 108 16.82 -17.57 15.90
CA ASP A 108 17.87 -18.19 16.72
C ASP A 108 19.28 -17.71 16.34
N THR A 109 19.51 -17.43 15.05
CA THR A 109 20.80 -16.98 14.56
C THR A 109 21.03 -15.49 14.81
N PHE A 110 20.05 -14.65 14.52
CA PHE A 110 20.24 -13.20 14.44
C PHE A 110 19.69 -12.42 15.64
N GLU A 111 18.69 -12.93 16.35
CA GLU A 111 18.11 -12.25 17.51
C GLU A 111 19.13 -12.04 18.65
N PRO A 112 19.96 -13.03 19.05
CA PRO A 112 21.01 -12.80 20.05
C PRO A 112 22.08 -11.81 19.58
N MET A 113 22.35 -11.75 18.27
CA MET A 113 23.29 -10.79 17.70
C MET A 113 22.74 -9.37 17.72
N TYR A 114 21.44 -9.22 17.43
CA TYR A 114 20.73 -7.96 17.52
C TYR A 114 20.66 -7.48 18.98
N GLU A 115 20.22 -8.33 19.91
CA GLU A 115 20.16 -8.00 21.34
C GLU A 115 21.54 -7.57 21.87
N GLY A 116 22.59 -8.34 21.58
CA GLY A 116 23.95 -8.01 22.00
C GLY A 116 24.53 -6.73 21.36
N ALA A 117 24.09 -6.37 20.14
CA ALA A 117 24.44 -5.09 19.52
C ALA A 117 23.66 -3.91 20.12
N SER A 118 22.41 -4.17 20.54
CA SER A 118 21.49 -3.20 21.12
C SER A 118 21.66 -3.01 22.63
N GLU A 119 22.42 -3.85 23.34
CA GLU A 119 22.74 -3.68 24.78
C GLU A 119 23.39 -2.33 25.13
N GLY A 120 23.99 -1.65 24.16
CA GLY A 120 24.56 -0.30 24.30
C GLY A 120 23.61 0.84 23.93
N VAL A 121 22.46 0.54 23.34
CA VAL A 121 21.43 1.50 22.95
C VAL A 121 20.53 1.70 24.17
N THR A 122 20.53 2.90 24.74
CA THR A 122 19.63 3.18 25.87
C THR A 122 18.19 3.26 25.34
N PRO A 123 17.15 2.88 26.10
CA PRO A 123 15.74 3.08 25.71
C PRO A 123 15.41 4.54 25.31
N THR A 124 16.26 5.49 25.73
CA THR A 124 16.19 6.90 25.33
C THR A 124 16.50 7.15 23.84
N GLU A 125 17.15 6.21 23.14
CA GLU A 125 17.62 6.38 21.76
C GLU A 125 16.60 5.91 20.71
N GLU A 126 15.51 5.26 21.10
CA GLU A 126 14.42 4.82 20.19
C GLU A 126 13.07 5.50 20.50
N LEU A 127 13.10 6.78 20.89
CA LEU A 127 11.87 7.58 21.06
C LEU A 127 11.08 7.70 19.74
N PHE A 128 11.78 7.79 18.61
CA PHE A 128 11.20 7.85 17.27
C PHE A 128 12.11 7.15 16.26
N TRP A 129 11.50 6.55 15.24
CA TRP A 129 12.16 6.33 13.97
C TRP A 129 11.50 7.16 12.88
N VAL A 130 12.22 7.32 11.77
CA VAL A 130 11.80 8.20 10.68
C VAL A 130 11.58 7.40 9.42
N VAL A 131 10.47 7.69 8.74
CA VAL A 131 10.12 7.12 7.44
C VAL A 131 9.87 8.24 6.43
N ASP A 132 10.19 7.99 5.17
CA ASP A 132 9.94 8.95 4.09
C ASP A 132 8.43 9.07 3.81
N VAL A 133 7.99 10.30 3.52
CA VAL A 133 6.59 10.57 3.16
C VAL A 133 6.26 10.03 1.77
N GLY A 134 5.14 9.33 1.67
CA GLY A 134 4.72 8.53 0.52
C GLY A 134 4.41 7.10 0.95
N ASP A 135 4.68 6.12 0.08
CA ASP A 135 4.38 4.71 0.33
C ASP A 135 4.87 4.18 1.71
N PRO A 136 6.07 4.54 2.22
CA PRO A 136 6.52 4.09 3.54
C PRO A 136 5.64 4.63 4.67
N SER A 137 5.41 5.94 4.74
CA SER A 137 4.53 6.54 5.76
C SER A 137 3.08 6.03 5.68
N GLU A 138 2.59 5.76 4.47
CA GLU A 138 1.25 5.19 4.27
C GLU A 138 1.20 3.72 4.69
N GLN A 139 2.31 2.98 4.55
CA GLN A 139 2.43 1.60 5.06
C GLN A 139 2.39 1.56 6.58
N GLU A 140 3.11 2.45 7.25
CA GLU A 140 3.04 2.62 8.71
C GLU A 140 1.62 2.99 9.14
N THR A 141 0.99 3.94 8.46
CA THR A 141 -0.40 4.34 8.74
C THR A 141 -1.38 3.17 8.59
N ARG A 142 -1.23 2.34 7.54
CA ARG A 142 -2.01 1.10 7.37
C ARG A 142 -1.75 0.10 8.50
N SER A 143 -0.50 -0.02 8.98
CA SER A 143 -0.18 -0.90 10.11
C SER A 143 -0.91 -0.45 11.37
N LEU A 144 -0.89 0.85 11.67
CA LEU A 144 -1.62 1.42 12.81
C LEU A 144 -3.12 1.06 12.74
N TYR A 145 -3.78 1.26 11.60
CA TYR A 145 -5.19 0.86 11.46
C TYR A 145 -5.43 -0.66 11.60
N ARG A 146 -4.50 -1.51 11.16
CA ARG A 146 -4.65 -2.98 11.27
C ARG A 146 -4.47 -3.48 12.69
N GLU A 147 -3.61 -2.82 13.46
CA GLU A 147 -3.24 -3.21 14.81
C GLU A 147 -4.09 -2.53 15.88
N ALA A 148 -4.79 -1.44 15.55
CA ALA A 148 -5.69 -0.75 16.48
C ALA A 148 -6.77 -1.70 17.05
N GLU A 149 -6.94 -1.64 18.37
CA GLU A 149 -7.86 -2.48 19.15
C GLU A 149 -9.04 -1.69 19.73
N GLU A 150 -8.83 -0.46 20.18
CA GLU A 150 -9.81 0.36 20.91
C GLU A 150 -10.17 1.64 20.15
N SER A 151 -9.18 2.45 19.79
CA SER A 151 -9.44 3.76 19.18
C SER A 151 -8.37 4.22 18.19
N VAL A 152 -8.80 5.05 17.24
CA VAL A 152 -7.93 5.77 16.31
C VAL A 152 -8.33 7.24 16.25
N SER A 153 -7.35 8.09 16.46
CA SER A 153 -7.52 9.54 16.35
C SER A 153 -6.62 10.08 15.23
N VAL A 154 -7.22 10.82 14.30
CA VAL A 154 -6.57 11.28 13.06
C VAL A 154 -6.55 12.81 13.02
N ILE A 155 -5.37 13.40 12.83
CA ILE A 155 -5.21 14.84 12.58
C ILE A 155 -4.74 15.04 11.14
N THR A 156 -5.55 15.72 10.34
CA THR A 156 -5.28 15.88 8.91
C THR A 156 -5.67 17.25 8.38
N LYS A 157 -5.15 17.60 7.19
CA LYS A 157 -5.59 18.81 6.47
C LYS A 157 -6.72 18.48 5.51
N SER A 158 -6.38 17.91 4.36
CA SER A 158 -7.34 17.49 3.34
C SER A 158 -7.59 15.98 3.33
N PHE A 159 -6.72 15.19 3.97
CA PHE A 159 -6.71 13.72 3.95
C PHE A 159 -6.50 13.11 2.55
N GLU A 160 -5.72 13.76 1.69
CA GLU A 160 -5.43 13.36 0.30
C GLU A 160 -4.96 11.90 0.08
N TYR A 161 -4.40 11.25 1.11
CA TYR A 161 -3.93 9.87 1.07
C TYR A 161 -4.98 8.84 1.50
N PHE A 162 -6.24 9.26 1.74
CA PHE A 162 -7.28 8.39 2.28
C PHE A 162 -7.52 7.13 1.44
N GLU A 163 -7.62 7.25 0.12
CA GLU A 163 -7.82 6.10 -0.80
C GLU A 163 -6.78 4.98 -0.58
N ARG A 164 -5.53 5.35 -0.25
CA ARG A 164 -4.43 4.39 -0.05
C ARG A 164 -4.44 3.71 1.32
N VAL A 165 -5.24 4.22 2.25
CA VAL A 165 -5.36 3.66 3.62
C VAL A 165 -6.79 3.20 3.93
N GLU A 166 -7.75 3.44 3.03
CA GLU A 166 -9.18 3.20 3.23
C GLU A 166 -9.48 1.74 3.59
N GLU A 167 -8.86 0.77 2.92
CA GLU A 167 -9.09 -0.65 3.21
C GLU A 167 -8.76 -0.98 4.68
N ALA A 168 -7.60 -0.52 5.17
CA ALA A 168 -7.20 -0.75 6.55
C ALA A 168 -8.06 0.05 7.55
N PHE A 169 -8.45 1.28 7.19
CA PHE A 169 -9.37 2.12 7.96
C PHE A 169 -10.75 1.46 8.12
N ALA A 170 -11.31 0.93 7.03
CA ALA A 170 -12.58 0.22 7.03
C ALA A 170 -12.51 -1.08 7.83
N ASP A 171 -11.39 -1.81 7.73
CA ASP A 171 -11.14 -2.99 8.54
C ASP A 171 -11.13 -2.66 10.03
N ALA A 172 -10.53 -1.54 10.46
CA ALA A 172 -10.54 -1.09 11.86
C ALA A 172 -11.97 -0.86 12.38
N LEU A 173 -12.76 -0.09 11.62
CA LEU A 173 -14.17 0.15 11.94
C LEU A 173 -14.98 -1.16 12.01
N SER A 174 -14.72 -2.11 11.11
CA SER A 174 -15.40 -3.41 11.11
C SER A 174 -15.12 -4.26 12.36
N ARG A 175 -13.95 -4.05 13.00
CA ARG A 175 -13.57 -4.66 14.28
C ARG A 175 -14.17 -3.95 15.50
N GLY A 176 -14.85 -2.81 15.29
CA GLY A 176 -15.47 -2.02 16.34
C GLY A 176 -14.53 -1.00 17.00
N VAL A 177 -13.43 -0.64 16.33
CA VAL A 177 -12.51 0.41 16.77
C VAL A 177 -13.18 1.77 16.57
N ASP A 178 -13.15 2.63 17.58
CA ASP A 178 -13.69 3.98 17.52
C ASP A 178 -12.75 4.90 16.71
N VAL A 179 -13.27 5.73 15.81
CA VAL A 179 -12.44 6.56 14.93
C VAL A 179 -12.90 8.00 14.89
N ASP A 180 -12.02 8.90 15.33
CA ASP A 180 -12.22 10.35 15.32
C ASP A 180 -11.28 11.03 14.32
N VAL A 181 -11.83 11.87 13.43
CA VAL A 181 -11.05 12.57 12.41
C VAL A 181 -11.17 14.09 12.56
N LEU A 182 -10.06 14.71 12.95
CA LEU A 182 -9.89 16.15 13.08
C LEU A 182 -9.24 16.73 11.82
N PHE A 183 -10.03 17.45 11.04
CA PHE A 183 -9.59 18.18 9.86
C PHE A 183 -9.14 19.60 10.21
N LEU A 184 -8.22 20.18 9.42
CA LEU A 184 -7.98 21.62 9.45
C LEU A 184 -9.16 22.37 8.82
N HIS A 185 -9.63 23.46 9.42
CA HIS A 185 -10.75 24.23 8.84
C HIS A 185 -10.48 24.69 7.39
N PRO A 186 -11.48 24.60 6.47
CA PRO A 186 -11.34 24.96 5.05
C PRO A 186 -10.77 26.37 4.76
N SER A 187 -10.95 27.30 5.69
CA SER A 187 -10.44 28.68 5.59
C SER A 187 -8.91 28.75 5.57
N HIS A 188 -8.23 27.73 6.12
CA HIS A 188 -6.77 27.65 6.16
C HIS A 188 -6.18 26.82 5.02
N LEU A 189 -7.03 26.29 4.12
CA LEU A 189 -6.60 25.48 2.98
C LEU A 189 -6.50 26.29 1.69
N THR A 190 -5.60 25.85 0.80
CA THR A 190 -5.59 26.26 -0.60
C THR A 190 -6.87 25.77 -1.31
N GLU A 191 -7.23 26.40 -2.44
CA GLU A 191 -8.40 26.02 -3.25
C GLU A 191 -8.42 24.51 -3.53
N THR A 192 -7.32 23.97 -4.06
CA THR A 192 -7.18 22.54 -4.38
C THR A 192 -7.35 21.63 -3.16
N ASN A 193 -6.75 21.97 -2.02
CA ASN A 193 -6.88 21.16 -0.80
C ASN A 193 -8.30 21.23 -0.22
N ARG A 194 -8.99 22.36 -0.42
CA ARG A 194 -10.38 22.53 0.01
C ARG A 194 -11.32 21.65 -0.82
N GLU A 195 -11.11 21.56 -2.12
CA GLU A 195 -11.87 20.66 -3.01
C GLU A 195 -11.69 19.20 -2.59
N ILE A 196 -10.42 18.75 -2.44
CA ILE A 196 -10.10 17.39 -1.97
C ILE A 196 -10.75 17.11 -0.61
N GLN A 197 -10.58 18.03 0.36
CA GLN A 197 -11.17 17.87 1.68
C GLN A 197 -12.68 17.74 1.62
N HIS A 198 -13.36 18.57 0.83
CA HIS A 198 -14.81 18.53 0.70
C HIS A 198 -15.30 17.19 0.15
N GLU A 199 -14.63 16.64 -0.87
CA GLU A 199 -14.93 15.32 -1.41
C GLU A 199 -14.73 14.22 -0.38
N ILE A 200 -13.59 14.21 0.32
CA ILE A 200 -13.28 13.19 1.31
C ILE A 200 -14.22 13.26 2.51
N VAL A 201 -14.54 14.45 3.01
CA VAL A 201 -15.49 14.62 4.12
C VAL A 201 -16.88 14.15 3.71
N ALA A 202 -17.35 14.47 2.50
CA ALA A 202 -18.64 14.00 2.00
C ALA A 202 -18.66 12.46 1.92
N TYR A 203 -17.60 11.87 1.39
CA TYR A 203 -17.44 10.42 1.29
C TYR A 203 -17.41 9.73 2.67
N LEU A 204 -16.63 10.26 3.63
CA LEU A 204 -16.56 9.72 4.99
C LEU A 204 -17.94 9.72 5.66
N ARG A 205 -18.72 10.80 5.53
CA ARG A 205 -20.06 10.88 6.12
C ARG A 205 -21.06 9.93 5.48
N GLU A 206 -20.95 9.70 4.16
CA GLU A 206 -21.83 8.80 3.44
C GLU A 206 -21.50 7.32 3.70
N THR A 207 -20.21 6.97 3.64
CA THR A 207 -19.72 5.59 3.69
C THR A 207 -19.49 5.11 5.12
N TYR A 208 -19.02 5.98 6.01
CA TYR A 208 -18.61 5.65 7.39
C TYR A 208 -19.32 6.56 8.41
N PRO A 209 -20.65 6.46 8.56
CA PRO A 209 -21.43 7.37 9.42
C PRO A 209 -21.14 7.24 10.92
N SER A 210 -20.40 6.21 11.35
CA SER A 210 -19.92 6.02 12.72
C SER A 210 -18.64 6.80 13.03
N VAL A 211 -17.96 7.34 12.01
CA VAL A 211 -16.75 8.14 12.17
C VAL A 211 -17.14 9.55 12.57
N ASP A 212 -16.67 10.01 13.71
CA ASP A 212 -16.87 11.40 14.11
C ASP A 212 -15.88 12.30 13.37
N VAL A 213 -16.40 13.41 12.85
CA VAL A 213 -15.62 14.36 12.05
C VAL A 213 -15.77 15.77 12.61
N ARG A 214 -14.64 16.40 12.94
CA ARG A 214 -14.59 17.81 13.37
C ARG A 214 -13.51 18.59 12.66
N PHE A 215 -13.58 19.91 12.78
CA PHE A 215 -12.67 20.82 12.09
C PHE A 215 -12.02 21.81 13.05
N SER A 216 -10.71 21.72 13.20
CA SER A 216 -9.93 22.67 14.00
C SER A 216 -10.00 24.07 13.40
N ARG A 217 -10.52 25.03 14.17
CA ARG A 217 -10.57 26.46 13.78
C ARG A 217 -9.18 27.09 13.75
N GLU A 218 -8.24 26.54 14.52
CA GLU A 218 -6.86 27.00 14.60
C GLU A 218 -5.94 26.17 13.69
N GLN A 219 -4.75 26.71 13.39
CA GLN A 219 -3.73 25.98 12.65
C GLN A 219 -3.27 24.75 13.42
N LEU A 220 -3.15 23.62 12.72
CA LEU A 220 -2.63 22.39 13.30
C LEU A 220 -1.10 22.35 13.15
N PRO A 221 -0.34 22.21 14.25
CA PRO A 221 1.13 22.24 14.21
C PRO A 221 1.74 21.01 13.52
N TRP A 222 1.00 19.92 13.46
CA TRP A 222 1.38 18.65 12.83
C TRP A 222 0.14 17.90 12.36
N ARG A 223 0.36 16.87 11.53
CA ARG A 223 -0.63 15.87 11.11
C ARG A 223 -0.22 14.53 11.69
N GLY A 224 -1.15 13.59 11.79
CA GLY A 224 -0.81 12.25 12.22
C GLY A 224 -1.99 11.34 12.45
N THR A 225 -1.67 10.11 12.78
CA THR A 225 -2.61 9.08 13.20
C THR A 225 -2.03 8.41 14.43
N PHE A 226 -2.83 8.25 15.46
CA PHE A 226 -2.45 7.63 16.71
C PHE A 226 -3.53 6.66 17.15
N VAL A 227 -3.09 5.52 17.68
CA VAL A 227 -3.94 4.38 18.01
C VAL A 227 -3.69 3.91 19.43
N ASP A 228 -4.77 3.49 20.08
CA ASP A 228 -4.82 2.91 21.42
C ASP A 228 -3.99 3.68 22.48
N PRO A 229 -4.11 5.03 22.58
CA PRO A 229 -3.42 5.82 23.58
C PRO A 229 -3.90 5.44 24.99
N SER A 230 -2.98 5.06 25.88
CA SER A 230 -3.33 4.81 27.29
C SER A 230 -2.77 5.86 28.26
N MET A 231 -3.59 6.27 29.22
CA MET A 231 -3.23 7.23 30.28
C MET A 231 -2.42 6.63 31.44
N ASP A 232 -2.27 5.30 31.47
CA ASP A 232 -1.23 4.62 32.27
C ASP A 232 0.11 4.49 31.52
N TYR A 233 0.13 4.93 30.25
CA TYR A 233 1.28 5.00 29.37
C TYR A 233 1.87 3.65 28.93
N GLU A 234 1.11 2.56 29.06
CA GLU A 234 1.55 1.22 28.66
C GLU A 234 1.38 0.94 27.17
N THR A 235 0.41 1.58 26.51
CA THR A 235 0.08 1.39 25.10
C THR A 235 0.08 2.70 24.33
N GLY A 236 0.11 2.58 23.01
CA GLY A 236 -0.07 3.68 22.09
C GLY A 236 0.99 3.65 20.99
N ARG A 237 0.55 3.81 19.75
CA ARG A 237 1.44 4.00 18.59
C ARG A 237 0.99 5.21 17.80
N ALA A 238 1.94 5.94 17.22
CA ALA A 238 1.61 7.13 16.44
C ALA A 238 2.57 7.32 15.27
N ILE A 239 2.03 7.83 14.16
CA ILE A 239 2.79 8.44 13.08
C ILE A 239 2.45 9.93 13.01
N LEU A 240 3.49 10.76 12.89
CA LEU A 240 3.38 12.21 12.89
C LEU A 240 4.16 12.81 11.74
N LEU A 241 3.57 13.80 11.09
CA LEU A 241 4.21 14.63 10.09
C LEU A 241 4.14 16.09 10.53
N VAL A 242 5.31 16.68 10.80
CA VAL A 242 5.42 18.10 11.17
C VAL A 242 5.22 18.97 9.93
N GLU A 243 4.62 20.16 10.11
CA GLU A 243 4.48 21.11 9.01
C GLU A 243 5.85 21.70 8.59
N GLU A 244 6.38 21.25 7.46
CA GLU A 244 7.58 21.81 6.83
C GLU A 244 7.23 22.62 5.58
N ARG A 245 7.02 23.93 5.72
CA ARG A 245 6.50 24.79 4.63
C ARG A 245 7.43 24.86 3.41
N ASP A 246 8.74 24.73 3.62
CA ASP A 246 9.76 24.91 2.59
C ASP A 246 10.27 23.59 1.97
N VAL A 247 9.73 22.44 2.41
CA VAL A 247 10.15 21.11 1.96
C VAL A 247 9.07 20.48 1.07
N PRO A 248 9.39 20.05 -0.17
CA PRO A 248 8.46 19.28 -1.01
C PRO A 248 7.99 18.02 -0.30
N LEU A 249 6.72 17.62 -0.47
CA LEU A 249 6.15 16.45 0.20
C LEU A 249 7.00 15.18 0.04
N SER A 250 7.58 14.96 -1.15
CA SER A 250 8.46 13.80 -1.45
C SER A 250 9.80 13.81 -0.72
N MET A 251 10.15 14.89 -0.03
CA MET A 251 11.39 15.03 0.75
C MET A 251 11.10 15.16 2.25
N ARG A 252 9.83 15.09 2.65
CA ARG A 252 9.45 15.17 4.06
C ARG A 252 9.58 13.81 4.72
N GLN A 253 9.70 13.89 6.04
CA GLN A 253 9.88 12.76 6.90
C GLN A 253 8.76 12.70 7.93
N ALA A 254 8.20 11.51 8.13
CA ALA A 254 7.26 11.23 9.20
C ALA A 254 8.00 10.54 10.35
N ALA A 255 7.70 10.96 11.58
CA ALA A 255 8.21 10.32 12.79
C ALA A 255 7.18 9.29 13.27
N VAL A 256 7.63 8.10 13.58
CA VAL A 256 6.81 7.04 14.15
C VAL A 256 7.32 6.73 15.56
N THR A 257 6.40 6.43 16.47
CA THR A 257 6.70 6.14 17.87
C THR A 257 5.73 5.12 18.45
N GLU A 258 6.24 4.29 19.35
CA GLU A 258 5.48 3.32 20.15
C GLU A 258 5.59 3.66 21.65
N ASN A 259 6.08 4.86 21.97
CA ASN A 259 6.22 5.30 23.34
C ASN A 259 4.86 5.73 23.90
N GLY A 260 4.22 4.88 24.71
CA GLY A 260 2.89 5.15 25.25
C GLY A 260 2.76 6.47 26.02
N SER A 261 3.81 6.91 26.74
CA SER A 261 3.80 8.22 27.41
C SER A 261 3.74 9.38 26.42
N PHE A 262 4.46 9.28 25.30
CA PHE A 262 4.43 10.30 24.25
C PHE A 262 3.09 10.30 23.53
N VAL A 263 2.58 9.11 23.16
CA VAL A 263 1.31 8.96 22.47
C VAL A 263 0.14 9.47 23.32
N ALA A 264 0.12 9.19 24.62
CA ALA A 264 -0.86 9.78 25.53
C ALA A 264 -0.78 11.31 25.60
N GLY A 265 0.41 11.89 25.45
CA GLY A 265 0.59 13.34 25.33
C GLY A 265 -0.02 13.92 24.05
N LEU A 266 0.12 13.21 22.93
CA LEU A 266 -0.52 13.57 21.65
C LEU A 266 -2.05 13.47 21.75
N GLU A 267 -2.55 12.42 22.38
CA GLU A 267 -4.00 12.25 22.61
C GLU A 267 -4.56 13.41 23.42
N ARG A 268 -3.88 13.82 24.49
CA ARG A 268 -4.31 15.00 25.25
C ARG A 268 -4.36 16.27 24.42
N PHE A 269 -3.43 16.44 23.48
CA PHE A 269 -3.48 17.55 22.54
C PHE A 269 -4.69 17.43 21.62
N PHE A 270 -4.93 16.24 21.06
CA PHE A 270 -6.10 15.97 20.23
C PHE A 270 -7.40 16.27 20.96
N ASP A 271 -7.60 15.70 22.16
CA ASP A 271 -8.77 15.90 23.01
C ASP A 271 -9.06 17.38 23.26
N LEU A 272 -8.03 18.16 23.57
CA LEU A 272 -8.18 19.59 23.84
C LEU A 272 -8.63 20.35 22.59
N VAL A 273 -8.02 20.07 21.43
CA VAL A 273 -8.43 20.71 20.18
C VAL A 273 -9.84 20.25 19.80
N TRP A 274 -10.12 18.96 19.94
CA TRP A 274 -11.40 18.33 19.63
C TRP A 274 -12.54 18.92 20.45
N GLU A 275 -12.36 19.06 21.77
CA GLU A 275 -13.38 19.53 22.70
C GLU A 275 -13.58 21.06 22.62
N TYR A 276 -12.49 21.84 22.56
CA TYR A 276 -12.56 23.30 22.77
C TYR A 276 -12.35 24.14 21.52
N GLU A 277 -11.61 23.65 20.52
CA GLU A 277 -11.19 24.45 19.37
C GLU A 277 -11.84 24.01 18.06
N ALA A 278 -12.40 22.80 18.03
CA ALA A 278 -13.00 22.24 16.84
C ALA A 278 -14.47 22.66 16.64
N ALA A 279 -14.85 22.82 15.38
CA ALA A 279 -16.21 23.05 14.93
C ALA A 279 -16.83 21.73 14.46
N SER A 280 -18.13 21.57 14.70
CA SER A 280 -18.87 20.48 14.07
C SER A 280 -18.90 20.69 12.56
N ALA A 281 -18.92 19.57 11.86
CA ALA A 281 -19.06 19.43 10.43
C ALA A 281 -20.23 20.26 9.82
N ASP A 282 -21.28 20.53 10.60
CA ASP A 282 -22.48 21.27 10.17
C ASP A 282 -22.36 22.78 10.33
N SER A 283 -21.41 23.25 11.15
CA SER A 283 -21.21 24.68 11.46
C SER A 283 -20.26 25.42 10.52
N ILE A 284 -19.86 24.80 9.40
CA ILE A 284 -18.78 25.29 8.51
C ILE A 284 -19.33 25.99 7.26
N ASN A 285 -20.63 25.86 7.01
CA ASN A 285 -21.32 26.52 5.89
C ASN A 285 -21.97 27.87 6.26
N GLU A 286 -21.69 28.41 7.45
CA GLU A 286 -22.14 29.76 7.89
C GLU A 286 -21.03 30.82 7.76
#